data_AF-A0A7S6MFZ1-F1
#
_entry.id   AF-A0A7S6MFZ1-F1
#
_cell.length_a   1.000
_cell.length_b   1.000
_cell.length_c   1.000
_cell.angle_alpha   90.00
_cell.angle_beta   90.00
_cell.angle_gamma   90.00
#
_symmetry.space_group_name_H-M   'P 1'
#
loop_
_entity.id
_entity.type
_entity.pdbx_description
1 polymer ?
#
loop_
_entity_poly.entity_id
_entity_poly.type
_entity_poly.pdbx_seq_one_letter_code
_entity_poly.pdbx_strand_id
1 'polypeptide(L)'
;MNHATPSNPSIPPSDAPSGRPDAESAPDQPGEVSPGAHPSSTTPATGGRRRRRGVRPSAFLDVLSSDARSRPWIDAVRRRFGDEAVNAAYQAALQGAVLSVMFEDREAVVEVSNERRRPFRVRVSLRPWTSGEESHVVELLTNRAALVTELLGGAWSEEATIALGALGSPLGPLEDEEASARCDCPWARPCLHIPLALVVLADLARTRPGGFFAMRGLPLESLLERVRRNRAMRSQGMVAAHPEASFGLDRVTPLPLEQEIDHFWSRSGQASPDAVEPVARPVSHALLRRMGPSPLRGRFPIVGLLASIYDEVSRRTREISERLSPPDEAADAGASSMDDSPET
;
A
#
# COMPACT_ATOMS: atom_id res chain seq x y z
N MET A 1 -68.90 -14.94 -2.81
CA MET A 1 -69.45 -14.58 -1.48
C MET A 1 -68.29 -14.11 -0.61
N ASN A 2 -68.15 -12.91 -0.05
CA ASN A 2 -68.78 -11.59 -0.11
C ASN A 2 -67.65 -10.61 0.29
N HIS A 3 -67.29 -9.64 -0.55
CA HIS A 3 -67.54 -8.19 -0.39
C HIS A 3 -67.30 -7.60 1.00
N ALA A 4 -66.36 -6.66 1.12
CA ALA A 4 -66.65 -5.29 1.59
C ALA A 4 -65.39 -4.38 1.61
N THR A 5 -65.39 -3.41 0.70
CA THR A 5 -64.70 -2.11 0.82
C THR A 5 -65.47 -1.22 1.81
N PRO A 6 -64.83 -0.19 2.41
CA PRO A 6 -65.30 1.18 2.19
C PRO A 6 -64.12 2.17 2.02
N SER A 7 -64.08 2.98 0.96
CA SER A 7 -64.72 4.29 0.78
C SER A 7 -64.04 5.44 1.54
N ASN A 8 -63.39 6.28 0.74
CA ASN A 8 -62.83 7.62 0.98
C ASN A 8 -63.90 8.65 1.41
N PRO A 9 -63.50 9.80 1.98
CA PRO A 9 -63.94 11.05 1.35
C PRO A 9 -62.87 12.15 1.25
N SER A 10 -62.91 12.81 0.09
CA SER A 10 -62.17 14.00 -0.34
C SER A 10 -62.50 15.28 0.44
N ILE A 11 -61.54 16.21 0.54
CA ILE A 11 -61.74 17.63 0.90
C ILE A 11 -61.02 18.52 -0.15
N PRO A 12 -61.59 19.66 -0.58
CA PRO A 12 -61.31 20.34 -1.87
C PRO A 12 -60.34 21.57 -1.72
N PRO A 13 -60.06 22.35 -2.80
CA PRO A 13 -58.91 23.25 -2.91
C PRO A 13 -59.15 24.67 -2.38
N SER A 14 -58.08 25.40 -2.12
CA SER A 14 -58.09 26.83 -1.76
C SER A 14 -57.56 27.68 -2.93
N ASP A 15 -58.43 28.51 -3.48
CA ASP A 15 -58.13 29.58 -4.43
C ASP A 15 -57.50 30.82 -3.75
N ALA A 16 -56.80 31.60 -4.58
CA ALA A 16 -56.16 32.92 -4.34
C ALA A 16 -57.21 34.05 -4.14
N PRO A 17 -56.95 35.41 -4.12
CA PRO A 17 -55.94 36.19 -4.88
C PRO A 17 -55.44 37.53 -4.25
N SER A 18 -54.72 38.33 -5.07
CA SER A 18 -54.52 39.81 -5.04
C SER A 18 -53.52 40.39 -4.02
N GLY A 19 -52.72 41.44 -4.28
CA GLY A 19 -52.53 42.32 -5.43
C GLY A 19 -51.44 43.39 -5.10
N ARG A 20 -50.59 43.66 -6.09
CA ARG A 20 -49.74 44.85 -6.44
C ARG A 20 -49.97 46.22 -5.74
N PRO A 21 -49.18 47.27 -6.08
CA PRO A 21 -47.72 47.47 -6.15
C PRO A 21 -47.32 48.81 -5.44
N ASP A 22 -46.09 49.32 -5.58
CA ASP A 22 -45.78 50.75 -5.89
C ASP A 22 -44.36 51.20 -5.50
N ALA A 23 -43.95 52.28 -6.19
CA ALA A 23 -42.85 53.23 -5.96
C ALA A 23 -41.46 52.84 -6.52
N GLU A 24 -40.74 53.71 -7.24
CA GLU A 24 -41.02 54.99 -7.91
C GLU A 24 -39.75 55.30 -8.71
N SER A 25 -39.88 55.77 -9.95
CA SER A 25 -38.76 56.18 -10.80
C SER A 25 -39.02 57.60 -11.29
N ALA A 26 -38.05 58.51 -11.08
CA ALA A 26 -37.72 59.71 -11.88
C ALA A 26 -36.86 60.69 -11.04
N PRO A 27 -36.24 61.74 -11.63
CA PRO A 27 -35.49 61.83 -12.88
C PRO A 27 -34.13 62.58 -12.67
N ASP A 28 -33.23 62.61 -13.67
CA ASP A 28 -32.61 63.87 -14.16
C ASP A 28 -31.57 63.65 -15.28
N GLN A 29 -31.58 64.55 -16.27
CA GLN A 29 -30.45 64.93 -17.16
C GLN A 29 -30.25 66.46 -16.95
N PRO A 30 -29.23 67.18 -17.52
CA PRO A 30 -28.10 66.82 -18.39
C PRO A 30 -26.74 67.45 -17.95
N GLY A 31 -25.65 67.19 -18.69
CA GLY A 31 -24.41 67.99 -18.56
C GLY A 31 -23.23 67.46 -19.40
N GLU A 32 -22.71 68.31 -20.27
CA GLU A 32 -21.79 68.03 -21.39
C GLU A 32 -20.34 68.48 -21.09
N VAL A 33 -19.34 67.79 -21.70
CA VAL A 33 -17.91 68.16 -22.00
C VAL A 33 -16.96 68.54 -20.83
N SER A 34 -15.65 68.22 -20.76
CA SER A 34 -14.61 67.61 -21.63
C SER A 34 -13.36 67.24 -20.75
N PRO A 35 -12.16 66.84 -21.25
CA PRO A 35 -11.43 65.64 -20.83
C PRO A 35 -10.18 65.88 -19.96
N GLY A 36 -9.72 64.85 -19.24
CA GLY A 36 -8.34 64.81 -18.76
C GLY A 36 -8.12 63.98 -17.50
N ALA A 37 -6.95 63.33 -17.48
CA ALA A 37 -6.31 62.63 -16.37
C ALA A 37 -6.83 61.24 -16.04
N HIS A 38 -6.03 60.23 -16.42
CA HIS A 38 -6.01 58.92 -15.79
C HIS A 38 -5.52 59.04 -14.34
N PRO A 39 -6.21 58.44 -13.37
CA PRO A 39 -5.55 57.94 -12.18
C PRO A 39 -5.66 56.42 -12.13
N SER A 40 -4.49 55.78 -12.07
CA SER A 40 -4.27 54.37 -11.79
C SER A 40 -5.10 53.92 -10.58
N SER A 41 -6.15 53.14 -10.83
CA SER A 41 -6.88 52.47 -9.75
C SER A 41 -6.08 51.24 -9.31
N THR A 42 -5.32 51.43 -8.23
CA THR A 42 -4.83 50.33 -7.39
C THR A 42 -6.04 49.60 -6.82
N THR A 43 -6.45 48.50 -7.46
CA THR A 43 -7.40 47.55 -6.89
C THR A 43 -6.75 46.92 -5.66
N PRO A 44 -7.44 46.84 -4.50
CA PRO A 44 -6.88 46.18 -3.34
C PRO A 44 -6.72 44.70 -3.68
N ALA A 45 -5.50 44.20 -3.54
CA ALA A 45 -5.22 42.78 -3.64
C ALA A 45 -6.03 42.06 -2.56
N THR A 46 -7.17 41.48 -2.95
CA THR A 46 -7.90 40.51 -2.14
C THR A 46 -6.97 39.32 -1.99
N GLY A 47 -6.18 39.34 -0.92
CA GLY A 47 -5.26 38.27 -0.55
C GLY A 47 -6.06 37.02 -0.26
N GLY A 48 -6.37 36.25 -1.33
CA GLY A 48 -6.86 34.90 -1.21
C GLY A 48 -5.83 34.14 -0.39
N ARG A 49 -6.21 33.72 0.83
CA ARG A 49 -5.41 32.78 1.61
C ARG A 49 -4.98 31.68 0.66
N ARG A 50 -3.67 31.50 0.48
CA ARG A 50 -3.10 30.33 -0.22
C ARG A 50 -3.77 29.10 0.38
N ARG A 51 -4.72 28.51 -0.34
CA ARG A 51 -5.35 27.26 0.08
C ARG A 51 -4.20 26.28 0.29
N ARG A 52 -4.13 25.65 1.47
CA ARG A 52 -3.26 24.49 1.69
C ARG A 52 -3.44 23.57 0.48
N ARG A 53 -2.36 23.05 -0.11
CA ARG A 53 -2.44 22.21 -1.32
C ARG A 53 -3.34 21.01 -1.01
N GLY A 54 -4.60 21.09 -1.45
CA GLY A 54 -5.55 19.99 -1.31
C GLY A 54 -5.10 18.78 -2.11
N VAL A 55 -5.64 17.61 -1.77
CA VAL A 55 -5.43 16.38 -2.54
C VAL A 55 -6.10 16.54 -3.89
N ARG A 56 -5.31 16.47 -4.96
CA ARG A 56 -5.78 16.58 -6.35
C ARG A 56 -5.54 15.26 -7.06
N PRO A 57 -6.45 14.83 -7.94
CA PRO A 57 -6.20 13.71 -8.82
C PRO A 57 -4.92 13.93 -9.62
N SER A 58 -4.08 12.90 -9.69
CA SER A 58 -2.83 12.90 -10.44
C SER A 58 -3.03 12.61 -11.94
N ALA A 59 -4.20 12.11 -12.33
CA ALA A 59 -4.53 11.78 -13.71
C ALA A 59 -5.88 12.33 -14.17
N PHE A 60 -6.03 12.39 -15.50
CA PHE A 60 -7.25 12.82 -16.16
C PHE A 60 -8.40 11.83 -15.96
N LEU A 61 -9.64 12.33 -16.05
CA LEU A 61 -10.84 11.57 -15.76
C LEU A 61 -11.06 10.40 -16.75
N ASP A 62 -10.65 10.54 -17.99
CA ASP A 62 -10.66 9.48 -19.01
C ASP A 62 -9.72 8.32 -18.63
N VAL A 63 -8.51 8.64 -18.15
CA VAL A 63 -7.57 7.66 -17.61
C VAL A 63 -8.15 6.97 -16.38
N LEU A 64 -8.74 7.74 -15.45
CA LEU A 64 -9.38 7.17 -14.26
C LEU A 64 -10.58 6.27 -14.61
N SER A 65 -11.29 6.57 -15.70
CA SER A 65 -12.44 5.80 -16.17
C SER A 65 -12.06 4.51 -16.90
N SER A 66 -10.85 4.42 -17.44
CA SER A 66 -10.39 3.28 -18.25
C SER A 66 -9.50 2.31 -17.47
N ASP A 67 -8.70 2.83 -16.54
CA ASP A 67 -7.75 2.05 -15.75
C ASP A 67 -8.45 1.10 -14.77
N ALA A 68 -8.09 -0.19 -14.81
CA ALA A 68 -8.75 -1.23 -14.03
C ALA A 68 -8.75 -0.98 -12.50
N ARG A 69 -7.80 -0.19 -11.99
CA ARG A 69 -7.64 0.12 -10.56
C ARG A 69 -8.63 1.17 -10.08
N SER A 70 -8.89 2.18 -10.90
CA SER A 70 -9.73 3.33 -10.57
C SER A 70 -11.15 3.20 -11.14
N ARG A 71 -11.31 2.53 -12.29
CA ARG A 71 -12.59 2.38 -12.97
C ARG A 71 -13.72 1.90 -12.06
N PRO A 72 -13.54 0.88 -11.18
CA PRO A 72 -14.62 0.43 -10.30
C PRO A 72 -15.17 1.55 -9.40
N TRP A 73 -14.31 2.48 -8.95
CA TRP A 73 -14.71 3.63 -8.16
C TRP A 73 -15.48 4.67 -8.97
N ILE A 74 -15.01 4.96 -10.18
CA ILE A 74 -15.70 5.91 -11.08
C ILE A 74 -17.07 5.35 -11.48
N ASP A 75 -17.15 4.06 -11.82
CA ASP A 75 -18.41 3.41 -12.18
C ASP A 75 -19.38 3.38 -11.00
N ALA A 76 -18.88 3.17 -9.78
CA ALA A 76 -19.69 3.25 -8.57
C ALA A 76 -20.19 4.67 -8.26
N VAL A 77 -19.55 5.72 -8.79
CA VAL A 77 -20.11 7.09 -8.78
C VAL A 77 -21.17 7.25 -9.87
N ARG A 78 -20.87 6.80 -11.11
CA ARG A 78 -21.82 6.88 -12.23
C ARG A 78 -23.15 6.23 -11.91
N ARG A 79 -23.13 5.01 -11.37
CA ARG A 79 -24.35 4.27 -11.04
C ARG A 79 -25.18 4.94 -9.96
N ARG A 80 -24.53 5.49 -8.93
CA ARG A 80 -25.22 6.08 -7.76
C ARG A 80 -25.64 7.54 -7.94
N PHE A 81 -24.91 8.33 -8.73
CA PHE A 81 -25.09 9.79 -8.82
C PHE A 81 -25.18 10.33 -10.26
N GLY A 82 -24.93 9.50 -11.29
CA GLY A 82 -24.91 9.91 -12.69
C GLY A 82 -23.58 10.51 -13.17
N ASP A 83 -23.44 10.66 -14.49
CA ASP A 83 -22.21 11.16 -15.13
C ASP A 83 -21.92 12.64 -14.83
N GLU A 84 -22.95 13.46 -14.66
CA GLU A 84 -22.80 14.87 -14.29
C GLU A 84 -22.09 15.02 -12.94
N ALA A 85 -22.45 14.16 -11.97
CA ALA A 85 -21.84 14.15 -10.65
C ALA A 85 -20.37 13.74 -10.69
N VAL A 86 -19.98 12.79 -11.56
CA VAL A 86 -18.57 12.42 -11.76
C VAL A 86 -17.76 13.63 -12.23
N ASN A 87 -18.25 14.33 -13.24
CA ASN A 87 -17.58 15.50 -13.80
C ASN A 87 -17.49 16.63 -12.76
N ALA A 88 -18.58 16.94 -12.07
CA ALA A 88 -18.61 17.96 -11.02
C ALA A 88 -17.64 17.62 -9.86
N ALA A 89 -17.62 16.37 -9.41
CA ALA A 89 -16.71 15.87 -8.40
C ALA A 89 -15.24 15.99 -8.83
N TYR A 90 -14.92 15.56 -10.06
CA TYR A 90 -13.56 15.66 -10.60
C TYR A 90 -13.08 17.11 -10.69
N GLN A 91 -13.92 18.02 -11.20
CA GLN A 91 -13.58 19.45 -11.27
C GLN A 91 -13.38 20.07 -9.88
N ALA A 92 -14.24 19.74 -8.90
CA ALA A 92 -14.07 20.19 -7.53
C ALA A 92 -12.77 19.65 -6.90
N ALA A 93 -12.40 18.40 -7.19
CA ALA A 93 -11.15 17.82 -6.75
C ALA A 93 -9.93 18.57 -7.31
N LEU A 94 -9.93 18.92 -8.60
CA LEU A 94 -8.88 19.74 -9.23
C LEU A 94 -8.74 21.12 -8.59
N GLN A 95 -9.87 21.73 -8.19
CA GLN A 95 -9.90 23.01 -7.47
C GLN A 95 -9.36 22.90 -6.03
N GLY A 96 -9.06 21.70 -5.54
CA GLY A 96 -8.54 21.45 -4.20
C GLY A 96 -9.63 21.42 -3.14
N ALA A 97 -10.83 20.96 -3.48
CA ALA A 97 -11.91 20.78 -2.52
C ALA A 97 -11.57 19.71 -1.46
N VAL A 98 -10.78 18.70 -1.78
CA VAL A 98 -10.34 17.69 -0.79
C VAL A 98 -9.07 18.17 -0.08
N LEU A 99 -9.11 18.22 1.25
CA LEU A 99 -8.01 18.72 2.09
C LEU A 99 -7.05 17.60 2.48
N SER A 100 -7.57 16.43 2.82
CA SER A 100 -6.79 15.26 3.25
C SER A 100 -7.56 13.96 3.02
N VAL A 101 -6.83 12.87 2.89
CA VAL A 101 -7.35 11.50 2.90
C VAL A 101 -6.53 10.69 3.87
N MET A 102 -7.19 10.04 4.82
CA MET A 102 -6.58 9.14 5.79
C MET A 102 -7.24 7.78 5.70
N PHE A 103 -6.45 6.72 5.85
CA PHE A 103 -6.96 5.35 5.97
C PHE A 103 -6.90 4.98 7.46
N GLU A 104 -8.05 4.74 8.05
CA GLU A 104 -8.23 4.37 9.46
C GLU A 104 -8.89 2.99 9.50
N ASP A 105 -8.14 1.96 9.89
CA ASP A 105 -8.59 0.57 9.92
C ASP A 105 -9.27 0.10 8.62
N ARG A 106 -10.61 0.00 8.64
CA ARG A 106 -11.46 -0.50 7.55
C ARG A 106 -12.17 0.61 6.77
N GLU A 107 -11.82 1.87 7.02
CA GLU A 107 -12.43 3.02 6.36
C GLU A 107 -11.40 4.05 5.88
N ALA A 108 -11.77 4.80 4.86
CA ALA A 108 -11.08 6.00 4.43
C ALA A 108 -11.87 7.22 4.89
N VAL A 109 -11.19 8.14 5.58
CA VAL A 109 -11.73 9.43 6.01
C VAL A 109 -11.21 10.51 5.07
N VAL A 110 -12.13 11.14 4.34
CA VAL A 110 -11.85 12.21 3.40
C VAL A 110 -12.35 13.53 3.97
N GLU A 111 -11.45 14.48 4.21
CA GLU A 111 -11.83 15.82 4.65
C GLU A 111 -12.06 16.73 3.45
N VAL A 112 -13.26 17.30 3.34
CA VAL A 112 -13.65 18.21 2.26
C VAL A 112 -13.77 19.63 2.79
N SER A 113 -13.18 20.56 2.05
CA SER A 113 -13.15 21.99 2.32
C SER A 113 -14.55 22.55 2.52
N ASN A 114 -14.70 23.31 3.60
CA ASN A 114 -15.85 24.15 3.86
C ASN A 114 -15.35 25.60 3.97
N GLU A 115 -15.94 26.53 3.21
CA GLU A 115 -15.46 27.90 3.13
C GLU A 115 -15.61 28.69 4.45
N ARG A 116 -16.55 28.30 5.33
CA ARG A 116 -16.94 29.10 6.50
C ARG A 116 -16.91 28.35 7.83
N ARG A 117 -16.61 27.05 7.85
CA ARG A 117 -16.60 26.22 9.08
C ARG A 117 -15.54 25.11 9.02
N ARG A 118 -15.57 24.22 10.02
CA ARG A 118 -14.80 22.97 9.99
C ARG A 118 -15.06 22.18 8.69
N PRO A 119 -14.03 21.53 8.13
CA PRO A 119 -14.19 20.61 7.00
C PRO A 119 -15.27 19.57 7.26
N PHE A 120 -15.95 19.14 6.21
CA PHE A 120 -16.83 17.97 6.28
C PHE A 120 -16.00 16.70 6.17
N ARG A 121 -16.47 15.63 6.83
CA ARG A 121 -15.84 14.32 6.77
C ARG A 121 -16.74 13.36 6.01
N VAL A 122 -16.17 12.75 4.99
CA VAL A 122 -16.76 11.63 4.28
C VAL A 122 -16.03 10.39 4.72
N ARG A 123 -16.75 9.46 5.36
CA ARG A 123 -16.25 8.12 5.67
C ARG A 123 -16.70 7.17 4.58
N VAL A 124 -15.74 6.48 4.00
CA VAL A 124 -15.97 5.48 2.96
C VAL A 124 -15.42 4.16 3.48
N SER A 125 -16.21 3.10 3.43
CA SER A 125 -15.78 1.75 3.81
C SER A 125 -16.09 0.76 2.69
N LEU A 126 -15.31 -0.32 2.64
CA LEU A 126 -15.54 -1.43 1.72
C LEU A 126 -16.05 -2.65 2.47
N ARG A 127 -16.76 -3.54 1.76
CA ARG A 127 -17.02 -4.89 2.23
C ARG A 127 -15.68 -5.58 2.52
N PRO A 128 -15.43 -6.01 3.76
CA PRO A 128 -14.24 -6.79 4.07
C PRO A 128 -14.22 -8.09 3.27
N TRP A 129 -13.03 -8.56 2.92
CA TRP A 129 -12.88 -9.89 2.37
C TRP A 129 -13.24 -10.95 3.41
N THR A 130 -13.85 -12.02 2.92
CA THR A 130 -14.04 -13.25 3.68
C THR A 130 -12.69 -13.94 3.90
N SER A 131 -12.61 -14.85 4.88
CA SER A 131 -11.39 -15.62 5.14
C SER A 131 -10.91 -16.41 3.91
N GLY A 132 -11.84 -16.85 3.05
CA GLY A 132 -11.52 -17.52 1.78
C GLY A 132 -10.89 -16.57 0.76
N GLU A 133 -11.51 -15.40 0.52
CA GLU A 133 -10.96 -14.35 -0.35
C GLU A 133 -9.56 -13.92 0.13
N GLU A 134 -9.39 -13.64 1.42
CA GLU A 134 -8.09 -13.30 1.99
C GLU A 134 -7.03 -14.39 1.76
N SER A 135 -7.42 -15.66 1.89
CA SER A 135 -6.51 -16.79 1.67
C SER A 135 -6.07 -16.88 0.20
N HIS A 136 -6.98 -16.64 -0.75
CA HIS A 136 -6.63 -16.57 -2.17
C HIS A 136 -5.66 -15.42 -2.49
N VAL A 137 -5.86 -14.25 -1.87
CA VAL A 137 -4.95 -13.11 -2.02
C VAL A 137 -3.55 -13.43 -1.49
N VAL A 138 -3.47 -13.99 -0.27
CA VAL A 138 -2.19 -14.38 0.34
C VAL A 138 -1.49 -15.44 -0.51
N GLU A 139 -2.23 -16.41 -1.03
CA GLU A 139 -1.72 -17.47 -1.89
C GLU A 139 -1.16 -16.92 -3.21
N LEU A 140 -1.88 -16.00 -3.87
CA LEU A 140 -1.41 -15.32 -5.08
C LEU A 140 -0.07 -14.60 -4.84
N LEU A 141 0.01 -13.82 -3.76
CA LEU A 141 1.23 -13.06 -3.42
C LEU A 141 2.37 -13.97 -2.93
N THR A 142 2.04 -15.10 -2.31
CA THR A 142 3.02 -16.15 -1.95
C THR A 142 3.71 -16.67 -3.21
N ASN A 143 2.93 -16.94 -4.27
CA ASN A 143 3.42 -17.47 -5.55
C ASN A 143 4.10 -16.42 -6.44
N ARG A 144 3.69 -15.14 -6.35
CA ARG A 144 4.18 -14.07 -7.23
C ARG A 144 4.92 -13.00 -6.45
N ALA A 145 6.23 -13.22 -6.23
CA ALA A 145 7.08 -12.28 -5.50
C ALA A 145 7.11 -10.86 -6.10
N ALA A 146 6.99 -10.74 -7.44
CA ALA A 146 6.94 -9.46 -8.12
C ALA A 146 5.80 -8.55 -7.63
N LEU A 147 4.61 -9.11 -7.39
CA LEU A 147 3.45 -8.36 -6.90
C LEU A 147 3.65 -7.83 -5.47
N VAL A 148 4.39 -8.57 -4.64
CA VAL A 148 4.75 -8.11 -3.29
C VAL A 148 5.73 -6.94 -3.37
N THR A 149 6.71 -7.02 -4.27
CA THR A 149 7.66 -5.93 -4.49
C THR A 149 6.97 -4.67 -5.00
N GLU A 150 6.02 -4.81 -5.95
CA GLU A 150 5.20 -3.67 -6.40
C GLU A 150 4.47 -3.02 -5.23
N LEU A 151 3.76 -3.83 -4.43
CA LEU A 151 2.98 -3.35 -3.28
C LEU A 151 3.85 -2.62 -2.25
N LEU A 152 5.04 -3.16 -1.94
CA LEU A 152 6.03 -2.52 -1.06
C LEU A 152 6.59 -1.21 -1.64
N GLY A 153 6.75 -1.15 -2.96
CA GLY A 153 7.10 0.07 -3.69
C GLY A 153 5.97 1.09 -3.79
N GLY A 154 4.79 0.81 -3.21
CA GLY A 154 3.60 1.65 -3.32
C GLY A 154 2.96 1.62 -4.71
N ALA A 155 3.38 0.70 -5.58
CA ALA A 155 2.81 0.49 -6.89
C ALA A 155 1.80 -0.67 -6.86
N TRP A 156 0.86 -0.63 -7.79
CA TRP A 156 -0.05 -1.75 -8.04
C TRP A 156 -0.33 -1.80 -9.53
N SER A 157 0.15 -2.82 -10.23
CA SER A 157 -0.04 -2.93 -11.66
C SER A 157 -1.50 -3.27 -12.04
N GLU A 158 -1.84 -2.99 -13.29
CA GLU A 158 -3.10 -3.47 -13.88
C GLU A 158 -3.14 -5.00 -13.89
N GLU A 159 -2.02 -5.66 -14.18
CA GLU A 159 -1.92 -7.13 -14.09
C GLU A 159 -2.27 -7.64 -12.69
N ALA A 160 -1.74 -7.01 -11.64
CA ALA A 160 -2.06 -7.36 -10.25
C ALA A 160 -3.57 -7.23 -9.95
N THR A 161 -4.18 -6.19 -10.49
CA THR A 161 -5.63 -5.93 -10.34
C THR A 161 -6.47 -6.98 -11.04
N ILE A 162 -6.10 -7.35 -12.27
CA ILE A 162 -6.77 -8.40 -13.03
C ILE A 162 -6.60 -9.76 -12.33
N ALA A 163 -5.41 -10.07 -11.83
CA ALA A 163 -5.13 -11.31 -11.11
C ALA A 163 -5.98 -11.45 -9.84
N LEU A 164 -6.15 -10.37 -9.07
CA LEU A 164 -7.07 -10.34 -7.92
C LEU A 164 -8.53 -10.49 -8.33
N GLY A 165 -8.95 -9.79 -9.39
CA GLY A 165 -10.32 -9.87 -9.91
C GLY A 165 -10.69 -11.29 -10.36
N ALA A 166 -9.77 -12.01 -11.00
CA ALA A 166 -9.97 -13.40 -11.42
C ALA A 166 -10.16 -14.38 -10.25
N LEU A 167 -9.67 -14.03 -9.05
CA LEU A 167 -9.86 -14.80 -7.81
C LEU A 167 -11.12 -14.37 -7.03
N GLY A 168 -11.95 -13.49 -7.61
CA GLY A 168 -13.13 -12.93 -6.94
C GLY A 168 -12.80 -12.01 -5.77
N SER A 169 -11.55 -11.52 -5.67
CA SER A 169 -11.08 -10.68 -4.56
C SER A 169 -10.65 -9.29 -5.06
N PRO A 170 -11.52 -8.53 -5.76
CA PRO A 170 -11.18 -7.22 -6.31
C PRO A 170 -10.83 -6.22 -5.20
N LEU A 171 -9.91 -5.30 -5.50
CA LEU A 171 -9.49 -4.28 -4.53
C LEU A 171 -10.52 -3.15 -4.40
N GLY A 172 -11.12 -2.71 -5.51
CA GLY A 172 -12.21 -1.72 -5.57
C GLY A 172 -13.61 -2.35 -5.53
N PRO A 173 -14.66 -1.55 -5.36
CA PRO A 173 -16.05 -2.04 -5.29
C PRO A 173 -16.56 -2.42 -6.68
N LEU A 174 -17.09 -3.63 -6.84
CA LEU A 174 -17.76 -4.03 -8.09
C LEU A 174 -19.22 -3.57 -8.10
N GLU A 175 -19.90 -3.80 -6.98
CA GLU A 175 -21.32 -3.49 -6.79
C GLU A 175 -21.50 -2.29 -5.85
N ASP A 176 -22.72 -1.74 -5.83
CA ASP A 176 -22.98 -0.52 -5.08
C ASP A 176 -23.05 -0.78 -3.57
N GLU A 177 -23.41 -1.98 -3.16
CA GLU A 177 -23.46 -2.45 -1.79
C GLU A 177 -22.05 -2.68 -1.20
N GLU A 178 -21.04 -2.89 -2.05
CA GLU A 178 -19.67 -3.16 -1.61
C GLU A 178 -18.94 -1.93 -1.09
N ALA A 179 -19.36 -0.72 -1.46
CA ALA A 179 -18.81 0.52 -0.91
C ALA A 179 -19.90 1.35 -0.24
N SER A 180 -19.78 1.51 1.07
CA SER A 180 -20.67 2.38 1.84
C SER A 180 -20.00 3.73 2.07
N ALA A 181 -20.73 4.83 1.90
CA ALA A 181 -20.21 6.17 2.10
C ALA A 181 -21.19 7.03 2.91
N ARG A 182 -20.66 7.75 3.91
CA ARG A 182 -21.45 8.64 4.77
C ARG A 182 -20.74 9.97 4.89
N CYS A 183 -21.47 11.06 4.68
CA CYS A 183 -20.98 12.43 4.90
C CYS A 183 -21.71 13.05 6.09
N ASP A 184 -20.98 13.82 6.90
CA ASP A 184 -21.51 14.56 8.05
C ASP A 184 -22.08 15.95 7.70
N CYS A 185 -22.22 16.27 6.41
CA CYS A 185 -22.75 17.55 5.97
C CYS A 185 -24.28 17.66 6.18
N PRO A 186 -24.81 18.88 6.45
CA PRO A 186 -26.23 19.09 6.71
C PRO A 186 -27.08 19.21 5.44
N TRP A 187 -26.47 19.19 4.26
CA TRP A 187 -27.17 19.39 2.99
C TRP A 187 -28.00 18.17 2.58
N ALA A 188 -28.94 18.38 1.65
CA ALA A 188 -29.79 17.33 1.10
C ALA A 188 -28.95 16.16 0.60
N ARG A 189 -29.40 14.94 0.89
CA ARG A 189 -28.76 13.70 0.42
C ARG A 189 -29.44 13.24 -0.87
N PRO A 190 -28.68 12.77 -1.87
CA PRO A 190 -27.22 12.65 -1.92
C PRO A 190 -26.49 14.00 -2.04
N CYS A 191 -25.40 14.17 -1.28
CA CYS A 191 -24.55 15.38 -1.35
C CYS A 191 -23.34 15.17 -2.27
N LEU A 192 -22.77 16.24 -2.84
CA LEU A 192 -21.60 16.18 -3.75
C LEU A 192 -20.30 15.71 -3.06
N HIS A 193 -20.22 15.71 -1.73
CA HIS A 193 -19.03 15.27 -1.00
C HIS A 193 -18.72 13.79 -1.21
N ILE A 194 -19.75 12.95 -1.32
CA ILE A 194 -19.59 11.51 -1.53
C ILE A 194 -18.96 11.21 -2.90
N PRO A 195 -19.53 11.67 -4.04
CA PRO A 195 -18.89 11.44 -5.33
C PRO A 195 -17.50 12.08 -5.41
N LEU A 196 -17.28 13.22 -4.76
CA LEU A 196 -15.94 13.84 -4.63
C LEU A 196 -14.93 12.93 -3.92
N ALA A 197 -15.33 12.35 -2.78
CA ALA A 197 -14.49 11.42 -2.03
C ALA A 197 -14.16 10.17 -2.86
N LEU A 198 -15.15 9.59 -3.53
CA LEU A 198 -14.98 8.40 -4.35
C LEU A 198 -14.07 8.65 -5.56
N VAL A 199 -14.17 9.81 -6.23
CA VAL A 199 -13.27 10.17 -7.34
C VAL A 199 -11.81 10.31 -6.87
N VAL A 200 -11.56 10.91 -5.70
CA VAL A 200 -10.20 10.99 -5.16
C VAL A 200 -9.68 9.61 -4.73
N LEU A 201 -10.53 8.77 -4.14
CA LEU A 201 -10.15 7.38 -3.84
C LEU A 201 -9.84 6.58 -5.11
N ALA A 202 -10.51 6.85 -6.23
CA ALA A 202 -10.20 6.22 -7.51
C ALA A 202 -8.72 6.47 -7.93
N ASP A 203 -8.24 7.70 -7.79
CA ASP A 203 -6.84 8.03 -8.11
C ASP A 203 -5.86 7.45 -7.07
N LEU A 204 -6.24 7.42 -5.79
CA LEU A 204 -5.45 6.79 -4.74
C LEU A 204 -5.36 5.28 -4.89
N ALA A 205 -6.37 4.61 -5.47
CA ALA A 205 -6.31 3.17 -5.75
C ALA A 205 -5.17 2.82 -6.71
N ARG A 206 -4.77 3.76 -7.57
CA ARG A 206 -3.65 3.60 -8.51
C ARG A 206 -2.29 3.88 -7.88
N THR A 207 -2.23 4.84 -6.96
CA THR A 207 -0.98 5.42 -6.45
C THR A 207 -0.64 5.01 -5.02
N ARG A 208 -1.61 4.50 -4.25
CA ARG A 208 -1.50 4.13 -2.83
C ARG A 208 -2.36 2.90 -2.51
N PRO A 209 -2.08 1.73 -3.10
CA PRO A 209 -2.89 0.51 -2.97
C PRO A 209 -3.02 -0.02 -1.54
N GLY A 210 -1.99 0.16 -0.70
CA GLY A 210 -1.95 -0.41 0.66
C GLY A 210 -3.13 0.02 1.56
N GLY A 211 -3.64 1.24 1.39
CA GLY A 211 -4.81 1.72 2.13
C GLY A 211 -6.08 0.91 1.81
N PHE A 212 -6.22 0.44 0.57
CA PHE A 212 -7.39 -0.32 0.14
C PHE A 212 -7.36 -1.77 0.66
N PHE A 213 -6.17 -2.35 0.84
CA PHE A 213 -6.02 -3.63 1.53
C PHE A 213 -6.48 -3.55 2.99
N ALA A 214 -6.14 -2.45 3.69
CA ALA A 214 -6.63 -2.19 5.05
C ALA A 214 -8.16 -2.02 5.08
N MET A 215 -8.74 -1.27 4.13
CA MET A 215 -10.19 -1.14 3.98
C MET A 215 -10.89 -2.50 3.76
N ARG A 216 -10.26 -3.41 3.01
CA ARG A 216 -10.73 -4.78 2.80
C ARG A 216 -10.51 -5.71 4.00
N GLY A 217 -9.95 -5.21 5.10
CA GLY A 217 -9.74 -5.96 6.35
C GLY A 217 -8.41 -6.70 6.44
N LEU A 218 -7.52 -6.56 5.47
CA LEU A 218 -6.23 -7.23 5.39
C LEU A 218 -5.08 -6.21 5.33
N PRO A 219 -4.71 -5.58 6.45
CA PRO A 219 -3.68 -4.54 6.46
C PRO A 219 -2.33 -5.10 5.98
N LEU A 220 -1.51 -4.23 5.39
CA LEU A 220 -0.28 -4.61 4.71
C LEU A 220 0.67 -5.44 5.58
N GLU A 221 0.87 -5.08 6.84
CA GLU A 221 1.72 -5.84 7.77
C GLU A 221 1.22 -7.27 7.98
N SER A 222 -0.09 -7.45 8.17
CA SER A 222 -0.72 -8.78 8.32
C SER A 222 -0.60 -9.60 7.04
N LEU A 223 -0.79 -8.96 5.88
CA LEU A 223 -0.64 -9.57 4.57
C LEU A 223 0.79 -10.10 4.35
N LEU A 224 1.78 -9.26 4.58
CA LEU A 224 3.20 -9.60 4.42
C LEU A 224 3.61 -10.71 5.38
N GLU A 225 3.14 -10.66 6.62
CA GLU A 225 3.39 -11.69 7.61
C GLU A 225 2.83 -13.05 7.20
N ARG A 226 1.58 -13.10 6.71
CA ARG A 226 0.97 -14.33 6.19
C ARG A 226 1.71 -14.86 4.96
N VAL A 227 2.14 -13.99 4.05
CA VAL A 227 2.94 -14.36 2.87
C VAL A 227 4.29 -14.95 3.29
N ARG A 228 5.01 -14.31 4.23
CA ARG A 228 6.28 -14.83 4.76
C ARG A 228 6.11 -16.21 5.37
N ARG A 229 5.09 -16.38 6.22
CA ARG A 229 4.78 -17.67 6.85
C ARG A 229 4.48 -18.76 5.81
N ASN A 230 3.66 -18.48 4.80
CA ASN A 230 3.35 -19.45 3.76
C ASN A 230 4.58 -19.85 2.94
N ARG A 231 5.48 -18.91 2.64
CA ARG A 231 6.75 -19.21 1.96
C ARG A 231 7.66 -20.07 2.85
N ALA A 232 7.76 -19.77 4.14
CA ALA A 232 8.56 -20.55 5.09
C ALA A 232 8.05 -22.00 5.18
N MET A 233 6.74 -22.19 5.33
CA MET A 233 6.11 -23.53 5.35
C MET A 233 6.35 -24.32 4.06
N ARG A 234 6.38 -23.66 2.90
CA ARG A 234 6.70 -24.32 1.62
C ARG A 234 8.17 -24.68 1.48
N SER A 235 9.06 -23.87 2.05
CA SER A 235 10.49 -24.18 2.07
C SER A 235 10.86 -25.27 3.08
N GLN A 236 10.00 -25.60 4.04
CA GLN A 236 10.21 -26.69 5.01
C GLN A 236 10.27 -28.11 4.38
N GLY A 237 10.15 -28.24 3.05
CA GLY A 237 10.42 -29.48 2.31
C GLY A 237 11.42 -29.35 1.14
N MET A 238 11.90 -28.15 0.81
CA MET A 238 12.83 -27.91 -0.30
C MET A 238 13.86 -26.84 0.09
N VAL A 239 15.05 -27.32 0.47
CA VAL A 239 16.34 -26.63 0.52
C VAL A 239 16.31 -25.25 1.20
N ALA A 240 16.53 -25.24 2.51
CA ALA A 240 17.08 -24.08 3.20
C ALA A 240 18.51 -23.85 2.67
N ALA A 241 18.75 -22.70 2.02
CA ALA A 241 20.08 -22.36 1.47
C ALA A 241 21.10 -22.11 2.59
N HIS A 242 20.62 -21.65 3.74
CA HIS A 242 21.29 -21.73 5.03
C HIS A 242 20.22 -22.16 6.03
N PRO A 243 20.51 -23.02 7.02
CA PRO A 243 19.74 -22.93 8.26
C PRO A 243 19.74 -21.44 8.65
N GLU A 244 18.62 -20.91 9.14
CA GLU A 244 18.72 -19.65 9.89
C GLU A 244 19.83 -19.88 10.88
N ALA A 245 20.96 -19.20 10.67
CA ALA A 245 22.02 -19.19 11.64
C ALA A 245 21.39 -18.46 12.81
N SER A 246 20.78 -19.22 13.71
CA SER A 246 20.78 -18.92 15.12
C SER A 246 22.27 -18.91 15.51
N PHE A 247 22.98 -17.87 15.08
CA PHE A 247 24.12 -17.41 15.84
C PHE A 247 23.57 -17.30 17.25
N GLY A 248 24.21 -17.97 18.21
CA GLY A 248 23.85 -17.88 19.62
C GLY A 248 24.03 -16.43 20.11
N LEU A 249 23.14 -15.54 19.67
CA LEU A 249 23.02 -14.15 20.07
C LEU A 249 22.49 -14.04 21.51
N ASP A 250 22.25 -15.17 22.17
CA ASP A 250 21.91 -15.27 23.59
C ASP A 250 22.99 -14.74 24.54
N ARG A 251 24.13 -14.21 24.07
CA ARG A 251 25.21 -13.73 24.95
C ARG A 251 25.74 -12.33 24.73
N VAL A 252 25.24 -11.55 23.79
CA VAL A 252 25.73 -10.17 23.63
C VAL A 252 24.55 -9.23 23.54
N THR A 253 24.28 -8.51 24.62
CA THR A 253 23.58 -7.22 24.54
C THR A 253 24.46 -6.30 23.69
N PRO A 254 24.08 -5.99 22.45
CA PRO A 254 24.88 -5.09 21.64
C PRO A 254 24.86 -3.71 22.28
N LEU A 255 26.03 -3.11 22.44
CA LEU A 255 26.13 -1.69 22.81
C LEU A 255 25.54 -0.84 21.68
N PRO A 256 25.05 0.38 21.98
CA PRO A 256 24.62 1.33 20.95
C PRO A 256 25.69 1.52 19.88
N LEU A 257 25.27 1.59 18.61
CA LEU A 257 26.19 1.64 17.46
C LEU A 257 27.19 2.80 17.55
N GLU A 258 26.76 3.91 18.14
CA GLU A 258 27.58 5.12 18.34
C GLU A 258 28.80 4.85 19.21
N GLN A 259 28.78 3.80 20.05
CA GLN A 259 29.86 3.41 20.96
C GLN A 259 30.81 2.37 20.34
N GLU A 260 30.44 1.77 19.22
CA GLU A 260 31.20 0.70 18.54
C GLU A 260 31.68 1.11 17.13
N ILE A 261 31.42 2.36 16.71
CA ILE A 261 31.71 2.82 15.35
C ILE A 261 33.20 2.76 15.01
N ASP A 262 34.06 3.01 16.00
CA ASP A 262 35.52 2.97 15.87
C ASP A 262 36.05 1.53 15.69
N HIS A 263 35.27 0.54 16.14
CA HIS A 263 35.60 -0.87 16.09
C HIS A 263 34.72 -1.66 15.11
N PHE A 264 33.81 -1.00 14.39
CA PHE A 264 32.82 -1.62 13.50
C PHE A 264 33.44 -2.52 12.42
N TRP A 265 34.56 -2.11 11.84
CA TRP A 265 35.31 -2.89 10.85
C TRP A 265 36.37 -3.80 11.46
N SER A 266 36.57 -3.71 12.77
CA SER A 266 37.46 -4.59 13.52
C SER A 266 36.66 -5.77 14.05
N ARG A 267 37.30 -6.92 14.19
CA ARG A 267 36.68 -8.11 14.79
C ARG A 267 36.56 -7.88 16.30
N SER A 268 35.56 -7.12 16.73
CA SER A 268 35.26 -6.89 18.14
C SER A 268 34.56 -8.12 18.72
N GLY A 269 35.22 -8.76 19.68
CA GLY A 269 34.67 -9.91 20.41
C GLY A 269 35.52 -11.16 20.27
N GLN A 270 35.63 -11.89 21.37
CA GLN A 270 36.37 -13.13 21.59
C GLN A 270 35.83 -14.32 20.76
N ALA A 271 35.49 -14.12 19.49
CA ALA A 271 35.40 -15.25 18.58
C ALA A 271 36.82 -15.79 18.43
N SER A 272 37.11 -16.94 19.03
CA SER A 272 38.30 -17.70 18.65
C SER A 272 38.19 -18.02 17.15
N PRO A 273 39.27 -17.98 16.35
CA PRO A 273 39.25 -18.52 14.99
C PRO A 273 38.70 -19.97 14.92
N ASP A 274 38.75 -20.70 16.04
CA ASP A 274 38.22 -22.07 16.16
C ASP A 274 36.71 -22.14 16.46
N ALA A 275 36.05 -21.00 16.75
CA ALA A 275 34.61 -20.95 17.07
C ALA A 275 33.71 -20.89 15.82
N VAL A 276 34.27 -21.09 14.63
CA VAL A 276 33.46 -21.35 13.44
C VAL A 276 33.10 -22.84 13.49
N GLU A 277 31.98 -23.16 14.14
CA GLU A 277 31.39 -24.48 13.96
C GLU A 277 31.28 -24.75 12.45
N PRO A 278 31.74 -25.92 11.97
CA PRO A 278 31.68 -26.23 10.55
C PRO A 278 30.22 -26.18 10.12
N VAL A 279 29.90 -25.15 9.33
CA VAL A 279 28.59 -24.99 8.70
C VAL A 279 28.22 -26.34 8.09
N ALA A 280 27.14 -26.93 8.58
CA ALA A 280 26.63 -28.21 8.09
C ALA A 280 26.68 -28.20 6.55
N ARG A 281 27.28 -29.24 5.95
CA ARG A 281 27.70 -29.24 4.54
C ARG A 281 26.61 -28.60 3.67
N PRO A 282 26.86 -27.40 3.12
CA PRO A 282 25.83 -26.69 2.38
C PRO A 282 25.42 -27.53 1.18
N VAL A 283 24.12 -27.52 0.87
CA VAL A 283 23.62 -28.09 -0.39
C VAL A 283 24.36 -27.39 -1.52
N SER A 284 25.07 -28.16 -2.36
CA SER A 284 25.90 -27.61 -3.42
C SER A 284 25.07 -26.68 -4.30
N HIS A 285 25.60 -25.47 -4.50
CA HIS A 285 25.03 -24.47 -5.42
C HIS A 285 23.58 -24.08 -5.14
N ALA A 286 23.12 -24.10 -3.87
CA ALA A 286 21.72 -23.82 -3.50
C ALA A 286 21.15 -22.53 -4.11
N LEU A 287 21.93 -21.44 -4.11
CA LEU A 287 21.53 -20.16 -4.73
C LEU A 287 21.41 -20.27 -6.26
N LEU A 288 22.35 -20.96 -6.91
CA LEU A 288 22.33 -21.17 -8.36
C LEU A 288 21.13 -22.04 -8.79
N ARG A 289 20.78 -23.06 -7.99
CA ARG A 289 19.62 -23.93 -8.27
C ARG A 289 18.29 -23.18 -8.15
N ARG A 290 18.18 -22.24 -7.20
CA ARG A 290 16.98 -21.42 -7.02
C ARG A 290 16.80 -20.37 -8.12
N MET A 291 17.90 -19.82 -8.65
CA MET A 291 17.83 -18.85 -9.74
C MET A 291 17.34 -19.48 -11.06
N GLY A 292 17.48 -20.80 -11.21
CA GLY A 292 17.07 -21.50 -12.44
C GLY A 292 17.95 -21.12 -13.65
N PRO A 293 17.57 -21.56 -14.86
CA PRO A 293 18.34 -21.28 -16.07
C PRO A 293 18.35 -19.79 -16.39
N SER A 294 19.51 -19.25 -16.72
CA SER A 294 19.65 -17.84 -17.09
C SER A 294 19.01 -17.52 -18.43
N PRO A 295 18.35 -16.36 -18.59
CA PRO A 295 17.81 -15.90 -19.87
C PRO A 295 18.89 -15.43 -20.85
N LEU A 296 20.15 -15.28 -20.40
CA LEU A 296 21.25 -14.83 -21.24
C LEU A 296 21.69 -15.94 -22.20
N ARG A 297 21.74 -15.62 -23.49
CA ARG A 297 22.21 -16.54 -24.54
C ARG A 297 23.74 -16.53 -24.61
N GLY A 298 24.36 -17.70 -24.56
CA GLY A 298 25.80 -17.87 -24.66
C GLY A 298 26.18 -19.30 -25.04
N ARG A 299 27.47 -19.53 -25.32
CA ARG A 299 28.00 -20.84 -25.73
C ARG A 299 27.82 -21.93 -24.66
N PHE A 300 27.72 -21.53 -23.38
CA PHE A 300 27.52 -22.43 -22.24
C PHE A 300 26.45 -21.87 -21.29
N PRO A 301 25.69 -22.72 -20.59
CA PRO A 301 24.77 -22.27 -19.54
C PRO A 301 25.55 -21.59 -18.41
N ILE A 302 25.25 -20.31 -18.14
CA ILE A 302 25.99 -19.50 -17.16
C ILE A 302 25.93 -20.10 -15.74
N VAL A 303 24.83 -20.77 -15.41
CA VAL A 303 24.61 -21.44 -14.12
C VAL A 303 25.64 -22.56 -13.93
N GLY A 304 25.93 -23.32 -14.98
CA GLY A 304 26.93 -24.38 -14.94
C GLY A 304 28.36 -23.84 -14.83
N LEU A 305 28.65 -22.73 -15.51
CA LEU A 305 29.95 -22.06 -15.40
C LEU A 305 30.18 -21.49 -14.00
N LEU A 306 29.16 -20.86 -13.41
CA LEU A 306 29.26 -20.36 -12.05
C LEU A 306 29.41 -21.51 -11.05
N ALA A 307 28.68 -22.60 -11.23
CA ALA A 307 28.82 -23.79 -10.38
C ALA A 307 30.27 -24.29 -10.35
N SER A 308 30.93 -24.42 -11.50
CA SER A 308 32.33 -24.87 -11.54
C SER A 308 33.30 -23.87 -10.86
N ILE A 309 33.05 -22.56 -10.99
CA ILE A 309 33.83 -21.54 -10.28
C ILE A 309 33.65 -21.67 -8.77
N TYR A 310 32.41 -21.81 -8.30
CA TYR A 310 32.12 -21.98 -6.87
C TYR A 310 32.74 -23.26 -6.30
N ASP A 311 32.72 -24.37 -7.05
CA ASP A 311 33.36 -25.62 -6.64
C ASP A 311 34.88 -25.45 -6.49
N GLU A 312 35.51 -24.76 -7.44
CA GLU A 312 36.96 -24.50 -7.42
C GLU A 312 37.36 -23.56 -6.27
N VAL A 313 36.59 -22.50 -6.03
CA VAL A 313 36.82 -21.59 -4.91
C VAL A 313 36.63 -22.32 -3.57
N SER A 314 35.58 -23.14 -3.46
CA SER A 314 35.31 -23.92 -2.24
C SER A 314 36.38 -24.97 -1.98
N ARG A 315 36.94 -25.59 -3.03
CA ARG A 315 38.07 -26.51 -2.93
C ARG A 315 39.32 -25.78 -2.43
N ARG A 316 39.70 -24.67 -3.07
CA ARG A 316 40.89 -23.89 -2.65
C ARG A 316 40.78 -23.34 -1.24
N THR A 317 39.59 -22.87 -0.86
CA THR A 317 39.37 -22.34 0.49
C THR A 317 39.54 -23.42 1.54
N ARG A 318 39.05 -24.64 1.27
CA ARG A 318 39.31 -25.81 2.15
C ARG A 318 40.80 -26.14 2.24
N GLU A 319 41.50 -26.17 1.11
CA GLU A 319 42.96 -26.43 1.10
C GLU A 319 43.75 -25.37 1.86
N ILE A 320 43.35 -24.10 1.77
CA ILE A 320 43.96 -23.00 2.52
C ILE A 320 43.63 -23.13 4.01
N SER A 321 42.39 -23.47 4.36
CA SER A 321 41.96 -23.68 5.74
C SER A 321 42.73 -24.83 6.39
N GLU A 322 42.81 -25.98 5.72
CA GLU A 322 43.54 -27.17 6.19
C GLU A 322 45.04 -26.89 6.38
N ARG A 323 45.64 -26.04 5.54
CA ARG A 323 47.04 -25.61 5.68
C ARG A 323 47.29 -24.61 6.81
N LEU A 324 46.27 -23.85 7.21
CA LEU A 324 46.35 -22.84 8.26
C LEU A 324 45.92 -23.38 9.62
N SER A 325 45.26 -24.55 9.67
CA SER A 325 44.99 -25.28 10.91
C SER A 325 46.30 -25.72 11.55
N PRO A 326 46.58 -25.37 12.83
CA PRO A 326 47.74 -25.87 13.54
C PRO A 326 47.65 -27.40 13.70
N PRO A 327 48.78 -28.13 13.77
CA PRO A 327 48.76 -29.56 14.10
C PRO A 327 48.17 -29.76 15.50
N ASP A 328 47.29 -30.76 15.64
CA ASP A 328 46.74 -31.19 16.92
C ASP A 328 47.89 -31.58 17.89
N GLU A 329 48.26 -30.70 18.81
CA GLU A 329 48.97 -31.07 20.04
C GLU A 329 47.97 -31.72 21.01
N ALA A 330 47.40 -32.86 20.62
CA ALA A 330 46.50 -33.64 21.48
C ALA A 330 46.51 -35.13 21.08
N ALA A 331 47.70 -35.73 20.94
CA ALA A 331 47.81 -37.17 20.76
C ALA A 331 49.08 -37.81 21.39
N ASP A 332 49.80 -37.10 22.28
CA ASP A 332 50.93 -37.72 23.00
C ASP A 332 51.00 -37.30 24.47
N ALA A 333 50.01 -37.75 25.25
CA ALA A 333 50.08 -37.81 26.71
C ALA A 333 49.19 -38.96 27.20
N GLY A 334 49.55 -40.19 26.83
CA GLY A 334 48.71 -41.36 27.14
C GLY A 334 49.35 -42.71 26.89
N ALA A 335 50.68 -42.83 26.94
CA ALA A 335 51.35 -44.13 26.96
C ALA A 335 52.70 -44.02 27.68
N SER A 336 52.68 -43.96 29.00
CA SER A 336 53.79 -44.47 29.80
C SER A 336 53.24 -45.48 30.78
N SER A 337 53.48 -46.73 30.40
CA SER A 337 53.46 -47.94 31.19
C SER A 337 54.17 -47.74 32.53
N MET A 338 53.47 -48.04 33.62
CA MET A 338 54.10 -48.35 34.91
C MET A 338 53.52 -49.70 35.35
N ASP A 339 54.10 -50.76 34.79
CA ASP A 339 54.07 -52.10 35.37
C ASP A 339 55.18 -52.10 36.43
N ASP A 340 54.83 -52.16 37.70
CA ASP A 340 55.79 -52.48 38.77
C ASP A 340 55.10 -53.37 39.82
N SER A 341 55.34 -54.67 39.66
CA SER A 341 55.40 -55.65 40.76
C SER A 341 56.88 -56.10 40.80
N PRO A 342 57.47 -56.53 41.94
CA PRO A 342 56.82 -57.17 43.10
C PRO A 342 57.40 -56.79 44.49
N GLU A 343 56.77 -57.21 45.60
CA GLU A 343 57.36 -58.09 46.63
C GLU A 343 56.48 -58.20 47.90
N THR A 344 56.42 -59.46 48.38
CA THR A 344 55.99 -60.00 49.68
C THR A 344 54.52 -59.90 50.11
#